data_AF-A0A934PX87-F1
#
_entry.id   AF-A0A934PX87-F1
#
_cell.length_a   1.000
_cell.length_b   1.000
_cell.length_c   1.000
_cell.angle_alpha   90.00
_cell.angle_beta   90.00
_cell.angle_gamma   90.00
#
_symmetry.space_group_name_H-M   'P 1'
#
loop_
_entity.id
_entity.type
_entity.pdbx_description
1 polymer ?
#
loop_
_entity_poly.entity_id
_entity_poly.type
_entity_poly.pdbx_seq_one_letter_code
_entity_poly.pdbx_strand_id
1 'polypeptide(L)'
;MDEAAFRRWLAHKSWAASVRYCKGVALLLPAASLATDWPLVQRGADSLGWLLAWQLTSFTVCLAVIALDRWWPAIRGREAALYTFCTLFIGQCAWIGIVDGHWRGDYSIFAAGLTFGAAVVGTPVRMRQPLYAATLLALAIPVWHREGGDAALVAAALVNPFCVVVLCLWLDRVTFSRDVALWQQTQRALAERERADDLLHNVLPRTVAEELKRERRIRARKCEQLGVLFADIAGFTQYANRLPPDALVLMLDEIFTGFDDLVERHGVEKIKTIGDAYMAVAEHRIDALCALALDLRRSLDAYNARNGTQLAMRIGLHVGPAVAGVLGTKRFLYDVWGDTVNIASRVESAGRAGSIHATHAVAETVQAGFRFIPRGEVELQGRGHMRTYWLEDPVPVPQATAPREPACA
;
A
#
# COMPACT_ATOMS: atom_id res chain seq x y z
N MET A 1 4.34 4.33 -16.57
CA MET A 1 5.38 3.80 -15.66
C MET A 1 5.96 4.99 -14.93
N ASP A 2 5.91 5.02 -13.60
CA ASP A 2 6.61 6.06 -12.84
C ASP A 2 8.11 5.83 -12.96
N GLU A 3 8.71 6.57 -13.90
CA GLU A 3 10.14 6.50 -14.24
C GLU A 3 11.02 6.85 -13.04
N ALA A 4 10.59 7.79 -12.19
CA ALA A 4 11.35 8.21 -11.01
C ALA A 4 11.31 7.15 -9.90
N ALA A 5 10.17 6.47 -9.72
CA ALA A 5 10.07 5.34 -8.80
C ALA A 5 10.93 4.15 -9.27
N PHE A 6 10.87 3.82 -10.58
CA PHE A 6 11.69 2.75 -11.15
C PHE A 6 13.19 3.02 -10.95
N ARG A 7 13.65 4.23 -11.25
CA ARG A 7 15.05 4.65 -11.07
C ARG A 7 15.53 4.55 -9.63
N ARG A 8 14.73 5.02 -8.67
CA ARG A 8 15.06 4.89 -7.24
C ARG A 8 15.12 3.44 -6.78
N TRP A 9 14.17 2.61 -7.23
CA TRP A 9 14.18 1.18 -6.95
C TRP A 9 15.40 0.48 -7.53
N LEU A 10 15.73 0.76 -8.80
CA LEU A 10 16.88 0.21 -9.49
C LEU A 10 18.17 0.62 -8.77
N ALA A 11 18.30 1.90 -8.41
CA ALA A 11 19.43 2.41 -7.64
C ALA A 11 19.60 1.66 -6.30
N HIS A 12 18.51 1.48 -5.56
CA HIS A 12 18.51 0.76 -4.29
C HIS A 12 18.90 -0.71 -4.43
N LYS A 13 18.29 -1.41 -5.39
CA LYS A 13 18.58 -2.82 -5.67
C LYS A 13 20.04 -3.02 -6.07
N SER A 14 20.51 -2.22 -7.02
CA SER A 14 21.87 -2.30 -7.54
C SER A 14 22.92 -1.92 -6.48
N TRP A 15 22.67 -0.88 -5.67
CA TRP A 15 23.55 -0.52 -4.56
C TRP A 15 23.66 -1.64 -3.52
N ALA A 16 22.54 -2.24 -3.11
CA ALA A 16 22.54 -3.35 -2.17
C ALA A 16 23.27 -4.60 -2.72
N ALA A 17 23.21 -4.83 -4.03
CA ALA A 17 23.98 -5.88 -4.70
C ALA A 17 25.49 -5.56 -4.68
N SER A 18 25.88 -4.33 -4.99
CA SER A 18 27.27 -3.86 -4.92
C SER A 18 27.86 -4.01 -3.51
N VAL A 19 27.12 -3.65 -2.45
CA VAL A 19 27.58 -3.80 -1.07
C VAL A 19 27.80 -5.27 -0.70
N ARG A 20 26.90 -6.18 -1.13
CA ARG A 20 27.07 -7.62 -0.91
C ARG A 20 28.31 -8.16 -1.62
N TYR A 21 28.55 -7.69 -2.84
CA TYR A 21 29.77 -8.02 -3.57
C TYR A 21 31.03 -7.53 -2.86
N CYS A 22 31.10 -6.25 -2.48
CA CYS A 22 32.26 -5.69 -1.79
C CYS A 22 32.57 -6.44 -0.49
N LYS A 23 31.55 -6.92 0.24
CA LYS A 23 31.76 -7.79 1.42
C LYS A 23 32.39 -9.13 1.05
N GLY A 24 31.90 -9.77 -0.02
CA GLY A 24 32.47 -11.02 -0.52
C GLY A 24 33.92 -10.86 -0.99
N VAL A 25 34.20 -9.80 -1.76
CA VAL A 25 35.55 -9.49 -2.23
C VAL A 25 36.47 -9.16 -1.06
N ALA A 26 36.06 -8.30 -0.13
CA ALA A 26 36.90 -7.97 1.03
C ALA A 26 37.25 -9.21 1.87
N LEU A 27 36.35 -10.20 1.96
CA LEU A 27 36.61 -11.45 2.67
C LEU A 27 37.60 -12.36 1.92
N LEU A 28 37.44 -12.51 0.60
CA LEU A 28 38.18 -13.49 -0.20
C LEU A 28 39.50 -12.97 -0.77
N LEU A 29 39.58 -11.66 -1.04
CA LEU A 29 40.70 -11.04 -1.75
C LEU A 29 42.05 -11.27 -1.04
N PRO A 30 42.20 -11.12 0.29
CA PRO A 30 43.50 -11.32 0.95
C PRO A 30 44.04 -12.76 0.81
N ALA A 31 43.16 -13.77 0.90
CA ALA A 31 43.55 -15.16 0.77
C ALA A 31 43.87 -15.54 -0.68
N ALA A 32 43.05 -15.06 -1.63
CA ALA A 32 43.25 -15.30 -3.05
C ALA A 32 44.53 -14.61 -3.58
N SER A 33 44.81 -13.39 -3.10
CA SER A 33 45.98 -12.62 -3.51
C SER A 33 47.28 -13.23 -2.96
N LEU A 34 47.28 -13.68 -1.71
CA LEU A 34 48.40 -14.44 -1.14
C LEU A 34 48.69 -15.71 -1.95
N ALA A 35 47.67 -16.49 -2.31
CA ALA A 35 47.85 -17.73 -3.05
C ALA A 35 48.38 -17.52 -4.49
N THR A 36 47.92 -16.46 -5.16
CA THR A 36 48.29 -16.17 -6.56
C THR A 36 49.64 -15.47 -6.68
N ASP A 37 49.99 -14.60 -5.73
CA ASP A 37 51.20 -13.79 -5.80
C ASP A 37 52.41 -14.41 -5.08
N TRP A 38 52.21 -15.46 -4.26
CA TRP A 38 53.28 -16.20 -3.57
C TRP A 38 54.44 -16.66 -4.47
N PRO A 39 54.20 -17.22 -5.68
CA PRO A 39 55.28 -17.65 -6.57
C PRO A 39 56.11 -16.49 -7.14
N LEU A 40 55.53 -15.28 -7.22
CA LEU A 40 56.20 -14.08 -7.73
C LEU A 40 57.00 -13.38 -6.63
N VAL A 41 56.49 -13.41 -5.39
CA VAL A 41 57.19 -12.96 -4.20
C VAL A 41 58.51 -13.72 -4.00
N GLN A 42 58.56 -15.02 -4.35
CA GLN A 42 59.77 -15.83 -4.28
C GLN A 42 60.84 -15.49 -5.34
N ARG A 43 60.49 -14.77 -6.43
CA ARG A 43 61.40 -14.52 -7.58
C ARG A 43 62.12 -13.16 -7.56
N GLY A 44 61.79 -12.24 -6.65
CA GLY A 44 62.53 -10.98 -6.50
C GLY A 44 61.67 -9.77 -6.07
N ALA A 45 62.33 -8.72 -5.56
CA ALA A 45 61.72 -7.59 -4.85
C ALA A 45 61.06 -6.51 -5.74
N ASP A 46 61.42 -6.40 -7.02
CA ASP A 46 61.04 -5.24 -7.85
C ASP A 46 59.55 -5.20 -8.23
N SER A 47 58.87 -6.35 -8.28
CA SER A 47 57.42 -6.44 -8.56
C SER A 47 56.53 -6.35 -7.31
N LEU A 48 57.13 -6.40 -6.11
CA LEU A 48 56.40 -6.61 -4.86
C LEU A 48 55.60 -5.37 -4.41
N GLY A 49 56.13 -4.17 -4.66
CA GLY A 49 55.46 -2.91 -4.35
C GLY A 49 54.17 -2.71 -5.16
N TRP A 50 54.17 -3.13 -6.42
CA TRP A 50 53.02 -2.99 -7.32
C TRP A 50 51.91 -3.99 -7.00
N LEU A 51 52.28 -5.22 -6.64
CA LEU A 51 51.36 -6.27 -6.20
C LEU A 51 50.62 -5.84 -4.92
N LEU A 52 51.33 -5.29 -3.94
CA LEU A 52 50.71 -4.75 -2.74
C LEU A 52 49.83 -3.52 -3.04
N ALA A 53 50.25 -2.66 -3.97
CA ALA A 53 49.50 -1.45 -4.30
C ALA A 53 48.09 -1.76 -4.86
N TRP A 54 47.95 -2.69 -5.82
CA TRP A 54 46.63 -3.00 -6.38
C TRP A 54 45.73 -3.75 -5.38
N GLN A 55 46.29 -4.62 -4.54
CA GLN A 55 45.57 -5.33 -3.49
C GLN A 55 45.03 -4.37 -2.43
N LEU A 56 45.89 -3.48 -1.90
CA LEU A 56 45.49 -2.48 -0.90
C LEU A 56 44.45 -1.51 -1.48
N THR A 57 44.59 -1.11 -2.74
CA THR A 57 43.61 -0.23 -3.41
C THR A 57 42.26 -0.94 -3.60
N SER A 58 42.25 -2.23 -3.97
CA SER A 58 41.01 -3.02 -4.12
C SER A 58 40.30 -3.27 -2.81
N PHE A 59 41.07 -3.57 -1.76
CA PHE A 59 40.55 -3.78 -0.41
C PHE A 59 40.00 -2.47 0.18
N THR A 60 40.72 -1.36 0.04
CA THR A 60 40.27 -0.04 0.54
C THR A 60 39.01 0.44 -0.17
N VAL A 61 38.88 0.28 -1.49
CA VAL A 61 37.65 0.61 -2.22
C VAL A 61 36.47 -0.22 -1.72
N CYS A 62 36.65 -1.53 -1.52
CA CYS A 62 35.58 -2.39 -0.98
C CYS A 62 35.17 -1.97 0.43
N LEU A 63 36.13 -1.69 1.32
CA LEU A 63 35.84 -1.21 2.67
C LEU A 63 35.17 0.17 2.66
N ALA A 64 35.58 1.07 1.77
CA ALA A 64 34.99 2.40 1.63
C ALA A 64 33.51 2.30 1.25
N VAL A 65 33.15 1.41 0.31
CA VAL A 65 31.75 1.19 -0.09
C VAL A 65 30.92 0.61 1.06
N ILE A 66 31.49 -0.32 1.83
CA ILE A 66 30.82 -0.90 3.01
C ILE A 66 30.64 0.15 4.12
N ALA A 67 31.66 0.97 4.38
CA ALA A 67 31.61 2.04 5.36
C ALA A 67 30.59 3.12 4.96
N LEU A 68 30.58 3.50 3.68
CA LEU A 68 29.64 4.47 3.13
C LEU A 68 28.19 3.98 3.25
N ASP A 69 27.93 2.70 2.98
CA ASP A 69 26.60 2.10 3.18
C ASP A 69 26.18 2.11 4.66
N ARG A 70 27.12 1.92 5.58
CA ARG A 70 26.85 1.91 7.03
C ARG A 70 26.59 3.32 7.57
N TRP A 71 27.41 4.28 7.19
CA TRP A 71 27.44 5.61 7.81
C TRP A 71 26.55 6.62 7.08
N TRP A 72 26.21 6.36 5.81
CA TRP A 72 25.36 7.25 5.01
C TRP A 72 24.26 6.48 4.25
N PRO A 73 23.23 5.98 4.95
CA PRO A 73 22.16 5.18 4.33
C PRO A 73 21.34 5.94 3.28
N ALA A 74 21.34 7.28 3.31
CA ALA A 74 20.66 8.12 2.32
C ALA A 74 21.22 8.00 0.89
N ILE A 75 22.39 7.37 0.72
CA ILE A 75 23.02 7.13 -0.58
C ILE A 75 22.35 5.98 -1.36
N ARG A 76 21.71 5.02 -0.67
CA ARG A 76 21.19 3.79 -1.28
C ARG A 76 20.23 4.03 -2.46
N GLY A 77 19.46 5.13 -2.45
CA GLY A 77 18.49 5.45 -3.51
C GLY A 77 18.96 6.49 -4.52
N ARG A 78 20.21 6.97 -4.45
CA ARG A 78 20.72 8.04 -5.32
C ARG A 78 21.44 7.48 -6.53
N GLU A 79 20.95 7.81 -7.72
CA GLU A 79 21.57 7.41 -8.99
C GLU A 79 23.03 7.86 -9.07
N ALA A 80 23.31 9.11 -8.69
CA ALA A 80 24.66 9.67 -8.73
C ALA A 80 25.68 8.82 -7.96
N ALA A 81 25.31 8.28 -6.80
CA ALA A 81 26.23 7.46 -6.01
C ALA A 81 26.49 6.10 -6.65
N LEU A 82 25.45 5.46 -7.20
CA LEU A 82 25.60 4.24 -7.97
C LEU A 82 26.51 4.47 -9.19
N TYR A 83 26.36 5.63 -9.84
CA TYR A 83 27.14 5.98 -11.03
C TYR A 83 28.60 6.25 -10.70
N THR A 84 28.87 6.95 -9.59
CA THR A 84 30.23 7.12 -9.06
C THR A 84 30.86 5.77 -8.74
N PHE A 85 30.13 4.87 -8.06
CA PHE A 85 30.61 3.52 -7.79
C PHE A 85 30.96 2.75 -9.08
N CYS A 86 30.07 2.76 -10.08
CA CYS A 86 30.32 2.09 -11.36
C CYS A 86 31.57 2.62 -12.06
N THR A 87 31.75 3.95 -12.05
CA THR A 87 32.89 4.62 -12.67
C THR A 87 34.20 4.24 -11.98
N LEU A 88 34.23 4.30 -10.65
CA LEU A 88 35.40 3.91 -9.85
C LEU A 88 35.71 2.42 -10.00
N PHE A 89 34.70 1.56 -10.00
CA PHE A 89 34.86 0.12 -10.15
C PHE A 89 35.41 -0.26 -11.52
N ILE A 90 34.84 0.28 -12.60
CA ILE A 90 35.32 0.04 -13.96
C ILE A 90 36.74 0.60 -14.15
N GLY A 91 37.01 1.80 -13.62
CA GLY A 91 38.35 2.39 -13.62
C GLY A 91 39.38 1.53 -12.87
N GLN A 92 39.01 0.97 -11.72
CA GLN A 92 39.84 0.04 -10.97
C GLN A 92 40.12 -1.25 -11.74
N CYS A 93 39.10 -1.84 -12.40
CA CYS A 93 39.32 -3.00 -13.26
C CYS A 93 40.30 -2.67 -14.39
N ALA A 94 40.16 -1.51 -15.04
CA ALA A 94 41.06 -1.09 -16.12
C ALA A 94 42.50 -0.90 -15.63
N TRP A 95 42.67 -0.27 -14.46
CA TRP A 95 43.98 -0.13 -13.83
C TRP A 95 44.63 -1.49 -13.57
N ILE A 96 43.89 -2.44 -12.99
CA ILE A 96 44.38 -3.81 -12.75
C ILE A 96 44.73 -4.50 -14.08
N GLY A 97 43.95 -4.27 -15.14
CA GLY A 97 44.27 -4.79 -16.48
C GLY A 97 45.55 -4.22 -17.06
N ILE A 98 45.85 -2.93 -16.85
CA ILE A 98 47.10 -2.29 -17.29
C ILE A 98 48.29 -2.88 -16.52
N VAL A 99 48.14 -3.01 -15.21
CA VAL A 99 49.12 -3.64 -14.30
C VAL A 99 49.45 -5.05 -14.79
N ASP A 100 48.46 -5.93 -14.84
CA ASP A 100 48.66 -7.36 -15.09
C ASP A 100 49.07 -7.61 -16.54
N GLY A 101 48.51 -6.84 -17.48
CA GLY A 101 48.88 -6.91 -18.90
C GLY A 101 50.31 -6.46 -19.19
N HIS A 102 50.85 -5.50 -18.43
CA HIS A 102 52.24 -5.05 -18.60
C HIS A 102 53.26 -6.10 -18.11
N TRP A 103 52.97 -6.76 -16.99
CA TRP A 103 53.91 -7.67 -16.33
C TRP A 103 53.74 -9.15 -16.72
N ARG A 104 52.49 -9.61 -16.87
CA ARG A 104 52.14 -11.02 -17.12
C ARG A 104 51.54 -11.26 -18.50
N GLY A 105 51.07 -10.21 -19.18
CA GLY A 105 50.33 -10.34 -20.43
C GLY A 105 48.96 -10.99 -20.27
N ASP A 106 48.46 -11.09 -19.04
CA ASP A 106 47.14 -11.65 -18.71
C ASP A 106 46.12 -10.53 -18.43
N TYR A 107 44.88 -10.73 -18.85
CA TYR A 107 43.74 -9.83 -18.65
C TYR A 107 42.57 -10.54 -17.96
N SER A 108 42.79 -11.73 -17.40
CA SER A 108 41.76 -12.57 -16.76
C SER A 108 41.06 -11.87 -15.58
N ILE A 109 41.81 -11.16 -14.74
CA ILE A 109 41.27 -10.43 -13.58
C ILE A 109 40.40 -9.23 -14.03
N PHE A 110 40.86 -8.52 -15.06
CA PHE A 110 40.08 -7.46 -15.71
C PHE A 110 38.76 -8.00 -16.26
N ALA A 111 38.83 -9.12 -16.98
CA ALA A 111 37.67 -9.76 -17.58
C ALA A 111 36.65 -10.24 -16.54
N ALA A 112 37.13 -10.88 -15.45
CA ALA A 112 36.29 -11.33 -14.35
C ALA A 112 35.59 -10.15 -13.65
N GLY A 113 36.34 -9.08 -13.34
CA GLY A 113 35.80 -7.89 -12.67
C GLY A 113 34.73 -7.17 -13.48
N LEU A 114 34.98 -6.91 -14.77
CA LEU A 114 34.01 -6.25 -15.64
C LEU A 114 32.75 -7.09 -15.85
N THR A 115 32.91 -8.39 -16.11
CA THR A 115 31.78 -9.32 -16.33
C THR A 115 30.92 -9.41 -15.09
N PHE A 116 31.53 -9.48 -13.91
CA PHE A 116 30.81 -9.43 -12.64
C PHE A 116 30.02 -8.12 -12.49
N GLY A 117 30.68 -6.99 -12.75
CA GLY A 117 30.04 -5.68 -12.69
C GLY A 117 28.84 -5.57 -13.63
N ALA A 118 28.92 -6.15 -14.84
CA ALA A 118 27.83 -6.21 -15.83
C ALA A 118 26.67 -7.11 -15.38
N ALA A 119 26.98 -8.22 -14.72
CA ALA A 119 25.98 -9.19 -14.28
C ALA A 119 25.20 -8.73 -13.03
N VAL A 120 25.83 -7.98 -12.13
CA VAL A 120 25.29 -7.69 -10.79
C VAL A 120 24.75 -6.27 -10.66
N VAL A 121 25.34 -5.30 -11.37
CA VAL A 121 24.97 -3.89 -11.23
C VAL A 121 24.07 -3.47 -12.38
N GLY A 122 22.76 -3.44 -12.13
CA GLY A 122 21.79 -2.98 -13.11
C GLY A 122 21.84 -1.45 -13.28
N THR A 123 22.34 -0.99 -14.42
CA THR A 123 22.31 0.44 -14.83
C THR A 123 21.97 0.56 -16.31
N PRO A 124 21.49 1.73 -16.78
CA PRO A 124 21.21 1.93 -18.18
C PRO A 124 22.47 1.77 -19.05
N VAL A 125 22.35 1.00 -20.14
CA VAL A 125 23.46 0.69 -21.05
C VAL A 125 24.14 1.94 -21.60
N ARG A 126 23.37 3.00 -21.86
CA ARG A 126 23.88 4.30 -22.35
C ARG A 126 24.96 4.91 -21.46
N MET A 127 24.92 4.60 -20.16
CA MET A 127 25.88 5.12 -19.21
C MET A 127 27.17 4.29 -19.14
N ARG A 128 27.10 2.97 -19.34
CA ARG A 128 28.28 2.08 -19.26
C ARG A 128 29.07 2.02 -20.56
N GLN A 129 28.42 2.27 -21.70
CA GLN A 129 29.07 2.35 -23.02
C GLN A 129 30.33 3.24 -23.05
N PRO A 130 30.29 4.52 -22.63
CA PRO A 130 31.48 5.36 -22.65
C PRO A 130 32.56 4.87 -21.67
N LEU A 131 32.17 4.31 -20.52
CA LEU A 131 33.12 3.76 -19.55
C LEU A 131 33.87 2.56 -20.15
N TYR A 132 33.17 1.64 -20.81
CA TYR A 132 33.83 0.51 -21.46
C TYR A 132 34.72 0.92 -22.63
N ALA A 133 34.28 1.87 -23.45
CA ALA A 133 35.12 2.41 -24.53
C ALA A 133 36.41 3.05 -23.96
N ALA A 134 36.29 3.83 -22.89
CA ALA A 134 37.44 4.42 -22.21
C ALA A 134 38.39 3.35 -21.66
N THR A 135 37.88 2.25 -21.11
CA THR A 135 38.75 1.15 -20.64
C THR A 135 39.53 0.46 -21.75
N LEU A 136 38.94 0.27 -22.94
CA LEU A 136 39.67 -0.31 -24.08
C LEU A 136 40.78 0.61 -24.57
N LEU A 137 40.48 1.92 -24.67
CA LEU A 137 41.47 2.92 -25.05
C LEU A 137 42.62 2.98 -24.03
N ALA A 138 42.31 2.91 -22.74
CA ALA A 138 43.32 2.91 -21.68
C ALA A 138 44.23 1.67 -21.74
N LEU A 139 43.70 0.50 -22.10
CA LEU A 139 44.49 -0.72 -22.29
C LEU A 139 45.33 -0.70 -23.58
N ALA A 140 44.92 0.04 -24.60
CA ALA A 140 45.65 0.13 -25.87
C ALA A 140 47.02 0.83 -25.73
N ILE A 141 47.12 1.84 -24.85
CA ILE A 141 48.35 2.63 -24.64
C ILE A 141 49.54 1.77 -24.19
N PRO A 142 49.48 1.00 -23.09
CA PRO A 142 50.61 0.17 -22.67
C PRO A 142 50.92 -0.96 -23.66
N VAL A 143 49.90 -1.51 -24.34
CA VAL A 143 50.07 -2.52 -25.38
C VAL A 143 50.83 -1.96 -26.57
N TRP A 144 50.53 -0.73 -26.98
CA TRP A 144 51.25 -0.01 -28.05
C TRP A 144 52.73 0.12 -27.75
N HIS A 145 53.07 0.51 -26.50
CA HIS A 145 54.46 0.61 -26.07
C HIS A 145 55.17 -0.74 -26.00
N ARG A 146 54.47 -1.81 -25.59
CA ARG A 146 55.03 -3.16 -25.49
C ARG A 146 55.35 -3.78 -26.85
N GLU A 147 54.49 -3.58 -27.85
CA GLU A 147 54.62 -4.17 -29.20
C GLU A 147 55.41 -3.29 -30.17
N GLY A 148 56.12 -2.26 -29.69
CA GLY A 148 56.98 -1.41 -30.53
C GLY A 148 56.24 -0.56 -31.57
N GLY A 149 54.95 -0.31 -31.37
CA GLY A 149 54.11 0.45 -32.31
C GLY A 149 53.62 -0.31 -33.54
N ASP A 150 53.72 -1.66 -33.55
CA ASP A 150 53.10 -2.46 -34.60
C ASP A 150 51.58 -2.57 -34.37
N ALA A 151 50.82 -1.95 -35.27
CA ALA A 151 49.36 -1.94 -35.20
C ALA A 151 48.73 -3.34 -35.26
N ALA A 152 49.34 -4.31 -35.95
CA ALA A 152 48.79 -5.66 -36.09
C ALA A 152 48.88 -6.45 -34.77
N LEU A 153 50.02 -6.35 -34.07
CA LEU A 153 50.23 -7.00 -32.77
C LEU A 153 49.38 -6.37 -31.67
N VAL A 154 49.22 -5.04 -31.70
CA VAL A 154 48.33 -4.32 -30.78
C VAL A 154 46.88 -4.74 -30.99
N ALA A 155 46.43 -4.83 -32.24
CA ALA A 155 45.09 -5.30 -32.55
C ALA A 155 44.86 -6.74 -32.05
N ALA A 156 45.82 -7.64 -32.28
CA ALA A 156 45.76 -9.03 -31.81
C ALA A 156 45.66 -9.13 -30.27
N ALA A 157 46.43 -8.33 -29.54
CA ALA A 157 46.40 -8.31 -28.07
C ALA A 157 45.09 -7.76 -27.49
N LEU A 158 44.39 -6.87 -28.22
CA LEU A 158 43.15 -6.25 -27.78
C LEU A 158 41.87 -7.04 -28.14
N VAL A 159 41.97 -8.10 -28.94
CA VAL A 159 40.79 -8.93 -29.31
C VAL A 159 40.07 -9.46 -28.07
N ASN A 160 40.81 -10.00 -27.10
CA ASN A 160 40.21 -10.58 -25.88
C ASN A 160 39.52 -9.51 -25.01
N PRO A 161 40.17 -8.37 -24.64
CA PRO A 161 39.50 -7.26 -23.98
C PRO A 161 38.27 -6.74 -24.74
N PHE A 162 38.35 -6.66 -26.07
CA PHE A 162 37.21 -6.24 -26.90
C PHE A 162 36.03 -7.21 -26.78
N CYS A 163 36.26 -8.51 -26.88
CA CYS A 163 35.23 -9.54 -26.70
C CYS A 163 34.57 -9.47 -25.30
N VAL A 164 35.36 -9.23 -24.25
CA VAL A 164 34.85 -9.04 -22.88
C VAL A 164 33.94 -7.82 -22.79
N VAL A 165 34.31 -6.70 -23.40
CA VAL A 165 33.49 -5.48 -23.42
C VAL A 165 32.18 -5.71 -24.17
N VAL A 166 32.23 -6.40 -25.31
CA VAL A 166 31.01 -6.78 -26.06
C VAL A 166 30.10 -7.67 -25.21
N LEU A 167 30.67 -8.65 -24.50
CA LEU A 167 29.93 -9.50 -23.57
C LEU A 167 29.29 -8.69 -22.44
N CYS A 168 30.03 -7.76 -21.83
CA CYS A 168 29.51 -6.88 -20.78
C CYS A 168 28.34 -6.02 -21.26
N LEU A 169 28.47 -5.40 -22.44
CA LEU A 169 27.40 -4.62 -23.07
C LEU A 169 26.15 -5.45 -23.38
N TRP A 170 26.32 -6.73 -23.69
CA TRP A 170 25.20 -7.66 -23.87
C TRP A 170 24.57 -8.02 -22.52
N LEU A 171 25.39 -8.35 -21.52
CA LEU A 171 24.93 -8.65 -20.15
C LEU A 171 24.15 -7.48 -19.56
N ASP A 172 24.63 -6.24 -19.67
CA ASP A 172 23.92 -5.05 -19.18
C ASP A 172 22.56 -4.86 -19.84
N ARG A 173 22.46 -5.12 -21.16
CA ARG A 173 21.16 -5.07 -21.85
C ARG A 173 20.21 -6.11 -21.29
N VAL A 174 20.69 -7.34 -21.08
CA VAL A 174 19.88 -8.43 -20.56
C VAL A 174 19.47 -8.17 -19.11
N THR A 175 20.39 -7.79 -18.22
CA THR A 175 20.09 -7.52 -16.81
C THR A 175 19.14 -6.34 -16.67
N PHE A 176 19.36 -5.24 -17.40
CA PHE A 176 18.45 -4.09 -17.40
C PHE A 176 17.05 -4.45 -17.91
N SER A 177 16.95 -5.22 -19.00
CA SER A 177 15.64 -5.65 -19.52
C SER A 177 14.88 -6.55 -18.54
N ARG A 178 15.59 -7.43 -17.82
CA ARG A 178 15.03 -8.27 -16.76
C ARG A 178 14.57 -7.44 -15.56
N ASP A 179 15.33 -6.43 -15.18
CA ASP A 179 14.97 -5.53 -14.08
C ASP A 179 13.70 -4.72 -14.41
N VAL A 180 13.57 -4.24 -15.64
CA VAL A 180 12.34 -3.59 -16.12
C VAL A 180 11.15 -4.55 -16.06
N ALA A 181 11.30 -5.79 -16.56
CA ALA A 181 10.24 -6.79 -16.54
C ALA A 181 9.82 -7.17 -15.10
N LEU A 182 10.79 -7.36 -14.20
CA LEU A 182 10.54 -7.67 -12.79
C LEU A 182 9.80 -6.54 -12.09
N TRP A 183 10.19 -5.29 -12.34
CA TRP A 183 9.50 -4.13 -11.80
C TRP A 183 8.05 -4.07 -12.28
N GLN A 184 7.80 -4.26 -13.58
CA GLN A 184 6.45 -4.26 -14.14
C GLN A 184 5.57 -5.37 -13.56
N GLN A 185 6.11 -6.59 -13.39
CA GLN A 185 5.40 -7.68 -12.75
C GLN A 185 5.06 -7.37 -11.29
N THR A 186 6.00 -6.80 -10.55
CA THR A 186 5.80 -6.40 -9.15
C THR A 186 4.69 -5.35 -9.04
N GLN A 187 4.68 -4.34 -9.92
CA GLN A 187 3.64 -3.31 -9.93
C GLN A 187 2.26 -3.87 -10.29
N ARG A 188 2.18 -4.79 -11.25
CA ARG A 188 0.92 -5.48 -11.59
C ARG A 188 0.39 -6.29 -10.41
N ALA A 189 1.26 -7.07 -9.75
CA ALA A 189 0.88 -7.87 -8.59
C ALA A 189 0.40 -7.00 -7.42
N LEU A 190 1.05 -5.85 -7.19
CA LEU A 190 0.60 -4.90 -6.17
C LEU A 190 -0.77 -4.30 -6.51
N ALA A 191 -0.98 -3.88 -7.77
CA ALA A 191 -2.27 -3.33 -8.21
C ALA A 191 -3.41 -4.36 -8.18
N GLU A 192 -3.14 -5.62 -8.55
CA GLU A 192 -4.11 -6.72 -8.43
C GLU A 192 -4.46 -7.01 -6.97
N ARG A 193 -3.45 -6.98 -6.09
CA ARG A 193 -3.67 -7.15 -4.65
C ARG A 193 -4.50 -6.01 -4.05
N GLU A 194 -4.21 -4.76 -4.40
CA GLU A 194 -4.98 -3.60 -3.95
C GLU A 194 -6.44 -3.71 -4.38
N ARG A 195 -6.70 -4.04 -5.65
CA ARG A 195 -8.07 -4.28 -6.15
C ARG A 195 -8.77 -5.41 -5.41
N ALA A 196 -8.07 -6.51 -5.11
CA ALA A 196 -8.64 -7.62 -4.36
C ALA A 196 -8.96 -7.22 -2.91
N ASP A 197 -8.09 -6.41 -2.28
CA ASP A 197 -8.30 -5.90 -0.93
C ASP A 197 -9.48 -4.91 -0.89
N ASP A 198 -9.61 -4.01 -1.86
CA ASP A 198 -10.74 -3.08 -1.98
C ASP A 198 -12.08 -3.82 -2.14
N LEU A 199 -12.13 -4.81 -3.04
CA LEU A 199 -13.33 -5.63 -3.22
C LEU A 199 -13.70 -6.40 -1.95
N LEU A 200 -12.71 -6.88 -1.21
CA LEU A 200 -12.96 -7.57 0.06
C LEU A 200 -13.53 -6.61 1.11
N HIS A 201 -13.03 -5.38 1.19
CA HIS A 201 -13.53 -4.35 2.09
C HIS A 201 -14.92 -3.84 1.72
N ASN A 202 -15.34 -3.94 0.46
CA ASN A 202 -16.71 -3.65 0.04
C ASN A 202 -17.74 -4.71 0.49
N VAL A 203 -17.28 -5.92 0.83
CA VAL A 203 -18.15 -7.04 1.23
C VAL A 203 -18.09 -7.29 2.74
N LEU A 204 -16.95 -7.02 3.37
CA LEU A 204 -16.71 -7.26 4.79
C LEU A 204 -16.12 -6.02 5.45
N PRO A 205 -16.52 -5.73 6.72
CA PRO A 205 -15.89 -4.67 7.50
C PRO A 205 -14.37 -4.86 7.55
N ARG A 206 -13.60 -3.75 7.57
CA ARG A 206 -12.12 -3.78 7.51
C ARG A 206 -11.49 -4.70 8.55
N THR A 207 -11.96 -4.65 9.79
CA THR A 207 -11.46 -5.47 10.90
C THR A 207 -11.67 -6.97 10.64
N VAL A 208 -12.83 -7.33 10.12
CA VAL A 208 -13.23 -8.70 9.80
C VAL A 208 -12.47 -9.23 8.59
N ALA A 209 -12.27 -8.40 7.56
CA ALA A 209 -11.47 -8.73 6.39
C ALA A 209 -10.01 -9.04 6.75
N GLU A 210 -9.40 -8.23 7.62
CA GLU A 210 -8.02 -8.45 8.08
C GLU A 210 -7.89 -9.70 8.98
N GLU A 211 -8.87 -9.97 9.85
CA GLU A 211 -8.93 -11.23 10.61
C GLU A 211 -9.00 -12.44 9.67
N LEU A 212 -9.84 -12.37 8.63
CA LEU A 212 -9.95 -13.43 7.63
C LEU A 212 -8.65 -13.67 6.86
N LYS A 213 -7.96 -12.59 6.46
CA LYS A 213 -6.64 -12.69 5.80
C LYS A 213 -5.61 -13.38 6.69
N ARG A 214 -5.64 -13.12 8.00
CA ARG A 214 -4.69 -13.68 8.97
C ARG A 214 -4.99 -15.13 9.36
N GLU A 215 -6.23 -15.42 9.73
CA GLU A 215 -6.60 -16.67 10.40
C GLU A 215 -7.36 -17.66 9.50
N ARG A 216 -7.73 -17.25 8.27
CA ARG A 216 -8.59 -18.00 7.32
C ARG A 216 -9.96 -18.40 7.88
N ARG A 217 -10.33 -17.92 9.08
CA ARG A 217 -11.61 -18.12 9.73
C ARG A 217 -11.88 -16.92 10.62
N ILE A 218 -13.12 -16.46 10.63
CA ILE A 218 -13.59 -15.38 11.50
C ILE A 218 -14.32 -16.02 12.68
N ARG A 219 -14.03 -15.54 13.90
CA ARG A 219 -14.75 -15.98 15.09
C ARG A 219 -15.97 -15.09 15.32
N ALA A 220 -17.06 -15.69 15.78
CA ALA A 220 -18.18 -14.91 16.29
C ALA A 220 -17.71 -14.13 17.53
N ARG A 221 -18.06 -12.85 17.58
CA ARG A 221 -17.74 -11.94 18.67
C ARG A 221 -19.00 -11.58 19.43
N LYS A 222 -18.95 -11.64 20.76
CA LYS A 222 -19.98 -11.09 21.62
C LYS A 222 -19.75 -9.59 21.79
N CYS A 223 -20.78 -8.81 21.51
CA CYS A 223 -20.82 -7.36 21.70
C CYS A 223 -21.77 -7.08 22.87
N GLU A 224 -21.27 -6.56 23.99
CA GLU A 224 -22.11 -6.31 25.17
C GLU A 224 -23.04 -5.10 24.99
N GLN A 225 -22.62 -4.11 24.20
CA GLN A 225 -23.37 -2.88 23.96
C GLN A 225 -23.34 -2.52 22.47
N LEU A 226 -24.28 -3.11 21.73
CA LEU A 226 -24.47 -2.87 20.31
C LEU A 226 -25.78 -2.11 20.09
N GLY A 227 -25.69 -0.94 19.46
CA GLY A 227 -26.85 -0.22 18.95
C GLY A 227 -27.27 -0.79 17.61
N VAL A 228 -28.57 -1.01 17.43
CA VAL A 228 -29.16 -1.52 16.19
C VAL A 228 -30.24 -0.55 15.72
N LEU A 229 -30.14 -0.16 14.44
CA LEU A 229 -31.09 0.66 13.71
C LEU A 229 -31.74 -0.17 12.62
N PHE A 230 -33.07 -0.15 12.60
CA PHE A 230 -33.86 -0.60 11.45
C PHE A 230 -34.61 0.61 10.90
N ALA A 231 -34.54 0.82 9.59
CA ALA A 231 -35.23 1.89 8.90
C ALA A 231 -36.00 1.32 7.71
N ASP A 232 -37.31 1.48 7.67
CA ASP A 232 -38.20 0.86 6.69
C ASP A 232 -39.12 1.89 6.03
N ILE A 233 -39.39 1.73 4.73
CA ILE A 233 -40.22 2.67 3.99
C ILE A 233 -41.71 2.36 4.26
N ALA A 234 -42.38 3.27 4.95
CA ALA A 234 -43.78 3.12 5.29
C ALA A 234 -44.66 3.04 4.04
N GLY A 235 -45.43 1.95 3.92
CA GLY A 235 -46.34 1.74 2.80
C GLY A 235 -45.65 1.30 1.50
N PHE A 236 -44.39 0.89 1.57
CA PHE A 236 -43.60 0.48 0.40
C PHE A 236 -44.30 -0.55 -0.49
N THR A 237 -44.91 -1.60 0.06
CA THR A 237 -45.57 -2.64 -0.76
C THR A 237 -46.65 -2.05 -1.69
N GLN A 238 -47.46 -1.11 -1.20
CA GLN A 238 -48.49 -0.46 -2.02
C GLN A 238 -47.87 0.46 -3.07
N TYR A 239 -46.77 1.11 -2.71
CA TYR A 239 -46.04 2.01 -3.58
C TYR A 239 -45.30 1.26 -4.70
N ALA A 240 -44.60 0.18 -4.36
CA ALA A 240 -43.89 -0.72 -5.26
C ALA A 240 -44.81 -1.34 -6.31
N ASN A 241 -46.03 -1.73 -5.93
CA ASN A 241 -47.02 -2.28 -6.87
C ASN A 241 -47.47 -1.30 -7.96
N ARG A 242 -47.22 0.01 -7.81
CA ARG A 242 -47.58 1.05 -8.78
C ARG A 242 -46.41 1.41 -9.72
N LEU A 243 -45.22 0.88 -9.46
CA LEU A 243 -44.02 1.22 -10.22
C LEU A 243 -43.58 0.05 -11.13
N PRO A 244 -43.03 0.35 -12.31
CA PRO A 244 -42.25 -0.63 -13.07
C PRO A 244 -41.07 -1.15 -12.22
N PRO A 245 -40.70 -2.43 -12.34
CA PRO A 245 -39.60 -3.02 -11.58
C PRO A 245 -38.28 -2.21 -11.67
N ASP A 246 -37.91 -1.76 -12.87
CA ASP A 246 -36.67 -1.00 -13.07
C ASP A 246 -36.71 0.35 -12.34
N ALA A 247 -37.85 1.04 -12.36
CA ALA A 247 -38.01 2.31 -11.66
C ALA A 247 -37.99 2.14 -10.13
N LEU A 248 -38.52 1.03 -9.62
CA LEU A 248 -38.47 0.68 -8.21
C LEU A 248 -37.02 0.46 -7.76
N VAL A 249 -36.24 -0.30 -8.54
CA VAL A 249 -34.83 -0.57 -8.23
C VAL A 249 -34.01 0.71 -8.25
N LEU A 250 -34.18 1.57 -9.27
CA LEU A 250 -33.47 2.85 -9.36
C LEU A 250 -33.78 3.79 -8.18
N MET A 251 -35.03 3.80 -7.70
CA MET A 251 -35.42 4.57 -6.52
C MET A 251 -34.74 4.05 -5.25
N LEU A 252 -34.78 2.73 -5.03
CA LEU A 252 -34.12 2.11 -3.88
C LEU A 252 -32.61 2.38 -3.92
N ASP A 253 -32.01 2.29 -5.11
CA ASP A 253 -30.59 2.57 -5.32
C ASP A 253 -30.23 4.03 -4.97
N GLU A 254 -31.00 5.03 -5.44
CA GLU A 254 -30.75 6.43 -5.09
C GLU A 254 -30.90 6.69 -3.58
N ILE A 255 -31.96 6.17 -2.96
CA ILE A 255 -32.22 6.36 -1.53
C ILE A 255 -31.12 5.70 -0.70
N PHE A 256 -30.81 4.43 -0.97
CA PHE A 256 -29.81 3.67 -0.21
C PHE A 256 -28.39 4.13 -0.47
N THR A 257 -28.05 4.64 -1.66
CA THR A 257 -26.76 5.30 -1.90
C THR A 257 -26.62 6.53 -1.00
N GLY A 258 -27.66 7.35 -0.88
CA GLY A 258 -27.66 8.48 0.04
C GLY A 258 -27.55 8.07 1.52
N PHE A 259 -28.03 6.87 1.88
CA PHE A 259 -27.92 6.33 3.23
C PHE A 259 -26.53 5.75 3.51
N ASP A 260 -25.93 5.08 2.53
CA ASP A 260 -24.57 4.54 2.60
C ASP A 260 -23.56 5.67 2.86
N ASP A 261 -23.70 6.80 2.16
CA ASP A 261 -22.91 8.03 2.39
C ASP A 261 -23.04 8.55 3.83
N LEU A 262 -24.24 8.52 4.40
CA LEU A 262 -24.48 8.97 5.78
C LEU A 262 -23.88 8.00 6.80
N VAL A 263 -24.00 6.69 6.56
CA VAL A 263 -23.40 5.66 7.40
C VAL A 263 -21.89 5.84 7.48
N GLU A 264 -21.23 6.09 6.34
CA GLU A 264 -19.78 6.33 6.30
C GLU A 264 -19.40 7.61 7.08
N ARG A 265 -20.14 8.72 6.89
CA ARG A 265 -19.88 9.99 7.60
C ARG A 265 -20.03 9.86 9.11
N HIS A 266 -20.98 9.07 9.58
CA HIS A 266 -21.21 8.84 11.01
C HIS A 266 -20.30 7.76 11.61
N GLY A 267 -19.53 7.04 10.79
CA GLY A 267 -18.69 5.93 11.24
C GLY A 267 -19.50 4.77 11.82
N VAL A 268 -20.69 4.54 11.27
CA VAL A 268 -21.61 3.44 11.63
C VAL A 268 -21.38 2.29 10.64
N GLU A 269 -21.72 1.05 11.00
CA GLU A 269 -21.59 -0.10 10.11
C GLU A 269 -22.94 -0.47 9.49
N LYS A 270 -23.02 -0.53 8.15
CA LYS A 270 -24.16 -1.09 7.43
C LYS A 270 -24.09 -2.62 7.52
N ILE A 271 -25.20 -3.27 7.91
CA ILE A 271 -25.27 -4.73 7.92
C ILE A 271 -25.83 -5.26 6.61
N LYS A 272 -27.06 -4.86 6.29
CA LYS A 272 -27.75 -5.33 5.07
C LYS A 272 -28.99 -4.48 4.79
N THR A 273 -29.49 -4.62 3.57
CA THR A 273 -30.86 -4.26 3.22
C THR A 273 -31.73 -5.52 3.25
N ILE A 274 -33.00 -5.37 3.63
CA ILE A 274 -33.99 -6.44 3.68
C ILE A 274 -35.25 -5.96 2.96
N GLY A 275 -35.27 -6.11 1.63
CA GLY A 275 -36.28 -5.44 0.81
C GLY A 275 -36.10 -3.93 0.87
N ASP A 276 -37.10 -3.23 1.42
CA ASP A 276 -37.13 -1.79 1.67
C ASP A 276 -36.61 -1.38 3.05
N ALA A 277 -36.28 -2.34 3.91
CA ALA A 277 -35.66 -2.08 5.19
C ALA A 277 -34.13 -1.93 5.06
N TYR A 278 -33.56 -1.04 5.87
CA TYR A 278 -32.14 -0.74 5.98
C TYR A 278 -31.68 -0.98 7.41
N MET A 279 -30.66 -1.84 7.59
CA MET A 279 -30.13 -2.21 8.90
C MET A 279 -28.70 -1.70 9.08
N ALA A 280 -28.48 -0.96 10.16
CA ALA A 280 -27.17 -0.45 10.55
C ALA A 280 -26.91 -0.67 12.05
N VAL A 281 -25.64 -0.81 12.43
CA VAL A 281 -25.23 -1.02 13.81
C VAL A 281 -24.05 -0.15 14.21
N ALA A 282 -24.00 0.22 15.48
CA ALA A 282 -22.88 0.92 16.07
C ALA A 282 -22.47 0.25 17.38
N GLU A 283 -21.22 -0.16 17.50
CA GLU A 283 -20.66 -0.61 18.76
C GLU A 283 -20.11 0.61 19.52
N HIS A 284 -20.53 0.80 20.77
CA HIS A 284 -20.14 1.92 21.65
C HIS A 284 -20.54 3.35 21.22
N ARG A 285 -20.80 3.62 19.94
CA ARG A 285 -21.17 4.95 19.40
C ARG A 285 -22.68 5.07 19.13
N ILE A 286 -23.49 4.86 20.16
CA ILE A 286 -24.97 4.91 20.06
C ILE A 286 -25.46 6.32 19.71
N ASP A 287 -24.70 7.35 20.10
CA ASP A 287 -24.89 8.75 19.70
C ASP A 287 -24.85 8.92 18.17
N ALA A 288 -23.86 8.30 17.51
CA ALA A 288 -23.72 8.35 16.06
C ALA A 288 -24.90 7.66 15.36
N LEU A 289 -25.43 6.58 15.96
CA LEU A 289 -26.60 5.88 15.43
C LEU A 289 -27.88 6.74 15.54
N CYS A 290 -28.05 7.49 16.63
CA CYS A 290 -29.14 8.46 16.79
C CYS A 290 -29.02 9.63 15.80
N ALA A 291 -27.81 10.14 15.59
CA ALA A 291 -27.55 11.19 14.60
C ALA A 291 -27.84 10.71 13.16
N LEU A 292 -27.39 9.50 12.83
CA LEU A 292 -27.70 8.83 11.58
C LEU A 292 -29.22 8.74 11.38
N ALA A 293 -29.99 8.27 12.37
CA ALA A 293 -31.44 8.16 12.25
C ALA A 293 -32.13 9.49 11.87
N LEU A 294 -31.68 10.61 12.46
CA LEU A 294 -32.19 11.95 12.13
C LEU A 294 -31.84 12.34 10.69
N ASP A 295 -30.61 12.09 10.27
CA ASP A 295 -30.15 12.43 8.92
C ASP A 295 -30.75 11.53 7.83
N LEU A 296 -31.02 10.25 8.10
CA LEU A 296 -31.73 9.35 7.20
C LEU A 296 -33.12 9.90 6.86
N ARG A 297 -33.87 10.33 7.89
CA ARG A 297 -35.18 10.95 7.70
C ARG A 297 -35.07 12.23 6.87
N ARG A 298 -34.13 13.13 7.20
CA ARG A 298 -33.90 14.38 6.44
C ARG A 298 -33.48 14.12 4.98
N SER A 299 -32.69 13.08 4.75
CA SER A 299 -32.26 12.67 3.40
C SER A 299 -33.45 12.18 2.58
N LEU A 300 -34.36 11.42 3.19
CA LEU A 300 -35.61 11.01 2.54
C LEU A 300 -36.52 12.22 2.26
N ASP A 301 -36.61 13.18 3.17
CA ASP A 301 -37.36 14.42 2.95
C ASP A 301 -36.79 15.23 1.76
N ALA A 302 -35.45 15.30 1.66
CA ALA A 302 -34.79 15.92 0.52
C ALA A 302 -35.03 15.16 -0.79
N TYR A 303 -35.02 13.82 -0.76
CA TYR A 303 -35.39 12.98 -1.90
C TYR A 303 -36.83 13.26 -2.35
N ASN A 304 -37.76 13.32 -1.39
CA ASN A 304 -39.17 13.62 -1.65
C ASN A 304 -39.36 14.99 -2.31
N ALA A 305 -38.67 16.02 -1.80
CA ALA A 305 -38.73 17.37 -2.35
C ALA A 305 -38.22 17.45 -3.80
N ARG A 306 -37.17 16.69 -4.14
CA ARG A 306 -36.62 16.64 -5.51
C ARG A 306 -37.49 15.85 -6.49
N ASN A 307 -38.06 14.74 -6.03
CA ASN A 307 -38.75 13.78 -6.88
C ASN A 307 -40.28 13.90 -6.85
N GLY A 308 -40.83 14.83 -6.05
CA GLY A 308 -42.28 15.02 -5.91
C GLY A 308 -42.99 13.84 -5.24
N THR A 309 -42.29 13.06 -4.42
CA THR A 309 -42.82 11.88 -3.72
C THR A 309 -43.22 12.23 -2.28
N GLN A 310 -43.98 11.34 -1.64
CA GLN A 310 -44.41 11.47 -0.24
C GLN A 310 -44.06 10.21 0.56
N LEU A 311 -42.84 9.72 0.38
CA LEU A 311 -42.34 8.57 1.12
C LEU A 311 -42.11 8.95 2.58
N ALA A 312 -42.40 8.05 3.50
CA ALA A 312 -42.12 8.24 4.92
C ALA A 312 -41.37 7.04 5.46
N MET A 313 -40.50 7.25 6.45
CA MET A 313 -39.70 6.18 7.04
C MET A 313 -40.15 5.88 8.46
N ARG A 314 -40.23 4.60 8.82
CA ARG A 314 -40.25 4.17 10.22
C ARG A 314 -38.83 3.81 10.61
N ILE A 315 -38.33 4.38 11.70
CA ILE A 315 -36.99 4.05 12.21
C ILE A 315 -37.11 3.52 13.63
N GLY A 316 -36.54 2.36 13.91
CA GLY A 316 -36.48 1.74 15.23
C GLY A 316 -35.06 1.67 15.76
N LEU A 317 -34.87 2.06 17.02
CA LEU A 317 -33.58 2.08 17.72
C LEU A 317 -33.63 1.26 19.02
N HIS A 318 -32.69 0.35 19.17
CA HIS A 318 -32.45 -0.36 20.42
C HIS A 318 -30.96 -0.59 20.66
N VAL A 319 -30.57 -0.75 21.92
CA VAL A 319 -29.19 -1.05 22.34
C VAL A 319 -29.20 -2.18 23.35
N GLY A 320 -28.27 -3.12 23.20
CA GLY A 320 -28.11 -4.25 24.10
C GLY A 320 -27.06 -5.25 23.62
N PRO A 321 -26.96 -6.41 24.30
CA PRO A 321 -25.98 -7.43 23.95
C PRO A 321 -26.39 -8.22 22.70
N ALA A 322 -25.43 -8.40 21.79
CA ALA A 322 -25.60 -9.15 20.55
C ALA A 322 -24.36 -9.97 20.20
N VAL A 323 -24.49 -10.86 19.22
CA VAL A 323 -23.37 -11.62 18.64
C VAL A 323 -23.21 -11.18 17.20
N ALA A 324 -22.02 -10.72 16.83
CA ALA A 324 -21.67 -10.39 15.45
C ALA A 324 -20.69 -11.42 14.89
N GLY A 325 -20.75 -11.68 13.60
CA GLY A 325 -19.85 -12.66 12.98
C GLY A 325 -20.10 -12.82 11.49
N VAL A 326 -19.31 -13.70 10.87
CA VAL A 326 -19.44 -14.01 9.45
C VAL A 326 -19.93 -15.44 9.25
N LEU A 327 -20.98 -15.57 8.44
CA LEU A 327 -21.50 -16.85 7.98
C LEU A 327 -21.06 -17.16 6.55
N GLY A 328 -20.98 -18.45 6.23
CA GLY A 328 -20.71 -18.95 4.89
C GLY A 328 -19.23 -19.26 4.63
N THR A 329 -18.99 -20.20 3.71
CA THR A 329 -17.65 -20.59 3.27
C THR A 329 -17.30 -20.10 1.86
N LYS A 330 -18.32 -19.74 1.07
CA LYS A 330 -18.19 -19.24 -0.31
C LYS A 330 -18.80 -17.86 -0.52
N ARG A 331 -19.86 -17.54 0.22
CA ARG A 331 -20.51 -16.22 0.24
C ARG A 331 -20.46 -15.75 1.69
N PHE A 332 -19.38 -15.05 2.03
CA PHE A 332 -19.22 -14.50 3.38
C PHE A 332 -20.27 -13.40 3.58
N LEU A 333 -21.05 -13.52 4.64
CA LEU A 333 -22.03 -12.52 5.06
C LEU A 333 -21.72 -12.14 6.50
N TYR A 334 -21.32 -10.89 6.71
CA TYR A 334 -21.25 -10.32 8.05
C TYR A 334 -22.67 -9.97 8.51
N ASP A 335 -23.04 -10.44 9.69
CA ASP A 335 -24.38 -10.22 10.23
C ASP A 335 -24.35 -10.24 11.76
N VAL A 336 -25.46 -9.79 12.35
CA VAL A 336 -25.64 -9.65 13.79
C VAL A 336 -26.87 -10.44 14.21
N TRP A 337 -26.71 -11.22 15.29
CA TRP A 337 -27.77 -12.02 15.89
C TRP A 337 -27.94 -11.69 17.36
N GLY A 338 -29.15 -11.91 17.85
CA GLY A 338 -29.47 -11.75 19.25
C GLY A 338 -30.80 -11.07 19.43
N ASP A 339 -31.24 -11.04 20.68
CA ASP A 339 -32.52 -10.44 21.05
C ASP A 339 -32.56 -8.93 20.77
N THR A 340 -31.42 -8.25 20.87
CA THR A 340 -31.30 -6.82 20.56
C THR A 340 -31.74 -6.50 19.13
N VAL A 341 -31.40 -7.35 18.15
CA VAL A 341 -31.81 -7.18 16.75
C VAL A 341 -33.32 -7.33 16.60
N ASN A 342 -33.91 -8.33 17.27
CA ASN A 342 -35.34 -8.58 17.23
C ASN A 342 -36.14 -7.44 17.89
N ILE A 343 -35.66 -6.90 19.02
CA ILE A 343 -36.29 -5.75 19.67
C ILE A 343 -36.23 -4.52 18.76
N ALA A 344 -35.07 -4.21 18.17
CA ALA A 344 -34.93 -3.07 17.27
C ALA A 344 -35.91 -3.13 16.08
N SER A 345 -36.02 -4.30 15.45
CA SER A 345 -36.97 -4.54 14.35
C SER A 345 -38.43 -4.37 14.82
N ARG A 346 -38.79 -4.90 16.00
CA ARG A 346 -40.17 -4.73 16.54
C ARG A 346 -40.49 -3.29 16.90
N VAL A 347 -39.50 -2.54 17.36
CA VAL A 347 -39.63 -1.10 17.66
C VAL A 347 -39.83 -0.30 16.38
N GLU A 348 -39.10 -0.62 15.31
CA GLU A 348 -39.36 -0.05 13.98
C GLU A 348 -40.81 -0.32 13.55
N SER A 349 -41.23 -1.59 13.59
CA SER A 349 -42.54 -1.99 13.07
C SER A 349 -43.71 -1.44 13.90
N ALA A 350 -43.50 -1.22 15.21
CA ALA A 350 -44.46 -0.54 16.09
C ALA A 350 -44.40 1.00 15.99
N GLY A 351 -43.48 1.53 15.20
CA GLY A 351 -43.26 2.95 14.96
C GLY A 351 -44.33 3.58 14.05
N ARG A 352 -44.44 4.91 14.13
CA ARG A 352 -45.30 5.70 13.24
C ARG A 352 -44.50 6.12 12.01
N ALA A 353 -45.14 6.15 10.85
CA ALA A 353 -44.55 6.70 9.62
C ALA A 353 -43.99 8.12 9.84
N GLY A 354 -42.75 8.35 9.41
CA GLY A 354 -42.03 9.62 9.56
C GLY A 354 -41.40 9.85 10.94
N SER A 355 -41.45 8.85 11.83
CA SER A 355 -41.00 8.98 13.22
C SER A 355 -39.83 8.04 13.52
N ILE A 356 -38.98 8.45 14.46
CA ILE A 356 -37.87 7.65 14.98
C ILE A 356 -38.27 7.16 16.37
N HIS A 357 -38.46 5.85 16.50
CA HIS A 357 -38.90 5.17 17.72
C HIS A 357 -37.70 4.55 18.42
N ALA A 358 -37.45 4.94 19.67
CA ALA A 358 -36.34 4.45 20.47
C ALA A 358 -36.83 3.76 21.75
N THR A 359 -36.15 2.72 22.15
CA THR A 359 -36.38 2.09 23.48
C THR A 359 -35.80 2.93 24.61
N HIS A 360 -36.26 2.68 25.85
CA HIS A 360 -35.66 3.28 27.06
C HIS A 360 -34.14 3.10 27.14
N ALA A 361 -33.63 1.93 26.77
CA ALA A 361 -32.19 1.65 26.81
C ALA A 361 -31.37 2.64 25.95
N VAL A 362 -31.90 3.07 24.81
CA VAL A 362 -31.23 4.07 23.94
C VAL A 362 -31.26 5.45 24.59
N ALA A 363 -32.42 5.87 25.09
CA ALA A 363 -32.59 7.17 25.76
C ALA A 363 -31.75 7.29 27.05
N GLU A 364 -31.53 6.17 27.74
CA GLU A 364 -30.66 6.11 28.91
C GLU A 364 -29.17 6.16 28.53
N THR A 365 -28.79 5.51 27.42
CA THR A 365 -27.40 5.48 26.94
C THR A 365 -26.98 6.83 26.34
N VAL A 366 -27.89 7.54 25.69
CA VAL A 366 -27.60 8.79 24.96
C VAL A 366 -28.53 9.89 25.47
N GLN A 367 -28.02 10.76 26.35
CA GLN A 367 -28.82 11.85 26.93
C GLN A 367 -28.44 13.24 26.42
N ALA A 368 -27.15 13.48 26.12
CA ALA A 368 -26.68 14.78 25.69
C ALA A 368 -26.91 15.01 24.19
N GLY A 369 -27.50 16.15 23.82
CA GLY A 369 -27.63 16.58 22.41
C GLY A 369 -28.81 16.00 21.64
N PHE A 370 -29.64 15.16 22.25
CA PHE A 370 -30.80 14.53 21.60
C PHE A 370 -32.09 14.76 22.39
N ARG A 371 -33.20 14.91 21.67
CA ARG A 371 -34.51 15.16 22.28
C ARG A 371 -35.37 13.90 22.22
N PHE A 372 -35.55 13.24 23.35
CA PHE A 372 -36.41 12.07 23.50
C PHE A 372 -37.74 12.45 24.16
N ILE A 373 -38.85 12.28 23.46
CA ILE A 373 -40.21 12.51 23.98
C ILE A 373 -40.80 11.17 24.43
N PRO A 374 -41.24 11.02 25.70
CA PRO A 374 -41.86 9.79 26.16
C PRO A 374 -43.10 9.43 25.32
N ARG A 375 -43.12 8.21 24.77
CA ARG A 375 -44.31 7.64 24.10
C ARG A 375 -45.20 6.89 25.08
N GLY A 376 -44.62 6.38 26.17
CA GLY A 376 -45.26 5.49 27.12
C GLY A 376 -44.87 4.03 26.91
N GLU A 377 -45.64 3.12 27.48
CA GLU A 377 -45.44 1.68 27.36
C GLU A 377 -46.11 1.14 26.10
N VAL A 378 -45.33 0.49 25.25
CA VAL A 378 -45.79 -0.14 24.01
C VAL A 378 -45.65 -1.65 24.16
N GLU A 379 -46.70 -2.38 23.82
CA GLU A 379 -46.66 -3.84 23.77
C GLU A 379 -45.87 -4.29 22.53
N LEU A 380 -44.75 -4.99 22.75
CA LEU A 380 -43.99 -5.63 21.69
C LEU A 380 -44.29 -7.13 21.70
N GLN A 381 -44.73 -7.65 20.57
CA GLN A 381 -45.13 -9.05 20.41
C GLN A 381 -44.07 -10.00 21.00
N GLY A 382 -44.43 -10.83 21.97
CA GLY A 382 -43.54 -11.82 22.58
C GLY A 382 -42.46 -11.28 23.54
N ARG A 383 -42.49 -9.99 23.90
CA ARG A 383 -41.62 -9.38 24.93
C ARG A 383 -42.40 -8.67 26.04
N GLY A 384 -43.67 -8.32 25.80
CA GLY A 384 -44.52 -7.60 26.74
C GLY A 384 -44.40 -6.08 26.57
N HIS A 385 -44.77 -5.33 27.61
CA HIS A 385 -44.72 -3.86 27.59
C HIS A 385 -43.29 -3.35 27.77
N MET A 386 -42.88 -2.42 26.89
CA MET A 386 -41.61 -1.72 26.99
C MET A 386 -41.82 -0.21 26.95
N ARG A 387 -41.08 0.51 27.80
CA ARG A 387 -41.04 1.98 27.77
C ARG A 387 -40.26 2.44 26.55
N THR A 388 -40.84 3.38 25.81
CA THR A 388 -40.28 3.88 24.56
C THR A 388 -40.46 5.38 24.40
N TYR A 389 -39.70 5.94 23.45
CA TYR A 389 -39.53 7.36 23.21
C TYR A 389 -39.55 7.67 21.71
N TRP A 390 -39.99 8.87 21.36
CA TRP A 390 -39.77 9.44 20.04
C TRP A 390 -38.49 10.28 20.06
N LEU A 391 -37.59 10.03 19.12
CA LEU A 391 -36.43 10.87 18.89
C LEU A 391 -36.81 11.98 17.89
N GLU A 392 -36.68 13.23 18.31
CA GLU A 392 -36.95 14.42 17.50
C GLU A 392 -35.68 15.26 17.28
N ASP A 393 -35.74 16.17 16.31
CA ASP A 393 -34.70 17.18 16.14
C ASP A 393 -34.54 18.01 17.42
N PRO A 394 -33.32 18.44 17.75
CA PRO A 394 -33.10 19.46 18.76
C PRO A 394 -33.92 20.71 18.41
N VAL A 395 -34.62 21.28 19.39
CA VAL A 395 -35.31 22.56 19.20
C VAL A 395 -34.25 23.61 18.87
N PRO A 396 -34.40 24.41 17.80
CA PRO A 396 -33.49 25.52 17.53
C PRO A 396 -33.44 26.42 18.76
N VAL A 397 -32.27 26.60 19.37
CA VAL A 397 -32.10 27.63 20.39
C VAL A 397 -32.37 28.97 19.69
N PRO A 398 -33.32 29.79 20.14
CA PRO A 398 -33.51 31.12 19.59
C PRO A 398 -32.18 31.85 19.73
N GLN A 399 -31.57 32.24 18.61
CA GLN A 399 -30.38 33.08 18.64
C GLN A 399 -30.76 34.34 19.41
N ALA A 400 -30.10 34.59 20.54
CA ALA A 400 -30.27 35.82 21.29
C ALA A 400 -29.97 36.97 20.33
N THR A 401 -30.99 37.76 20.00
CA THR A 401 -30.82 39.00 19.23
C THR A 401 -29.81 39.86 19.98
N ALA A 402 -28.63 40.03 19.39
CA ALA A 402 -27.63 40.95 19.89
C ALA A 402 -28.26 42.35 20.01
N PRO A 403 -28.01 43.09 21.12
CA PRO A 403 -28.52 44.44 21.25
C PRO A 403 -27.92 45.31 20.13
N ARG A 404 -28.80 46.00 19.39
CA ARG A 404 -28.39 47.00 18.39
C ARG A 404 -27.57 48.07 19.10
N GLU A 405 -26.31 48.23 18.71
CA GLU A 405 -25.49 49.38 19.10
C GLU A 405 -26.15 50.68 18.60
N PRO A 406 -26.17 51.75 19.41
CA PRO A 406 -26.70 53.04 18.98
C PRO A 406 -25.76 53.65 17.92
N ALA A 407 -26.35 54.12 16.82
CA ALA A 407 -25.64 54.84 15.78
C ALA A 407 -24.99 56.10 16.35
N CYS A 408 -23.67 56.24 16.21
CA CYS A 408 -22.96 57.49 16.46
C CYS A 408 -23.47 58.58 15.51
N ALA A 409 -23.80 59.73 16.08
CA ALA A 409 -24.08 60.99 15.39
C ALA A 409 -22.79 61.69 14.96
#